data_AF-A0A6N3I710-F1
#
_entry.id   AF-A0A6N3I710-F1
#
_cell.length_a   1.000
_cell.length_b   1.000
_cell.length_c   1.000
_cell.angle_alpha   90.00
_cell.angle_beta   90.00
_cell.angle_gamma   90.00
#
_symmetry.space_group_name_H-M   'P 1'
#
loop_
_entity.id
_entity.type
_entity.pdbx_description
1 polymer ?
#
loop_
_entity_poly.entity_id
_entity_poly.type
_entity_poly.pdbx_seq_one_letter_code
_entity_poly.pdbx_strand_id
1 'polypeptide(L)' 'MIARIVWTILRYPVGAEVGFADEFTTEYRTVMGYHYAHGAFYVLFSEGNMVHMNQLDKLVVSVKIKKEETRWMRQKK' A
#
# COMPACT_ATOMS: atom_id res chain seq x y z
N MET A 1 14.57 3.21 11.53
CA MET A 1 13.69 2.07 11.16
C MET A 1 12.22 2.45 11.27
N ILE A 2 11.76 2.87 12.46
CA ILE A 2 10.36 3.28 12.72
C ILE A 2 9.88 4.41 11.80
N ALA A 3 10.67 5.47 11.60
CA ALA A 3 10.30 6.56 10.70
C ALA A 3 10.03 6.11 9.25
N ARG A 4 10.77 5.10 8.76
CA ARG A 4 10.56 4.54 7.41
C ARG A 4 9.26 3.75 7.35
N ILE A 5 8.95 2.97 8.39
CA ILE A 5 7.70 2.21 8.51
C ILE A 5 6.49 3.16 8.51
N VAL A 6 6.53 4.20 9.34
CA VAL A 6 5.46 5.21 9.42
C VAL A 6 5.26 5.89 8.06
N TRP A 7 6.35 6.25 7.39
CA TRP A 7 6.30 6.85 6.05
C TRP A 7 5.65 5.92 5.02
N THR A 8 5.99 4.63 5.03
CA THR A 8 5.39 3.64 4.12
C THR A 8 3.90 3.48 4.33
N ILE A 9 3.43 3.44 5.59
CA ILE A 9 1.99 3.33 5.90
C ILE A 9 1.23 4.57 5.41
N LEU A 10 1.80 5.77 5.60
CA LEU A 10 1.20 7.01 5.12
C LEU A 10 1.14 7.08 3.58
N ARG A 11 2.16 6.55 2.91
CA ARG A 11 2.27 6.59 1.44
C ARG A 11 1.44 5.52 0.74
N TYR A 12 1.27 4.37 1.36
CA TYR A 12 0.55 3.22 0.81
C TYR A 12 -0.53 2.74 1.78
N PRO A 13 -1.56 3.54 2.07
CA PRO A 13 -2.58 3.19 3.06
C PRO A 13 -3.35 1.93 2.62
N VAL A 14 -3.82 1.15 3.58
CA VAL A 14 -4.73 0.02 3.32
C VAL A 14 -5.95 0.50 2.54
N GLY A 15 -6.30 -0.21 1.47
CA GLY A 15 -7.35 0.17 0.52
C GLY A 15 -6.88 1.06 -0.63
N ALA A 16 -5.64 1.55 -0.64
CA ALA A 16 -5.09 2.25 -1.79
C ALA A 16 -4.80 1.28 -2.95
N GLU A 17 -5.12 1.70 -4.17
CA GLU A 17 -4.66 1.05 -5.39
C GLU A 17 -3.27 1.60 -5.73
N VAL A 18 -2.32 0.70 -5.91
CA VAL A 18 -0.92 1.01 -6.17
C VAL A 18 -0.57 0.42 -7.53
N GLY A 19 -0.14 1.27 -8.46
CA GLY A 19 0.22 0.90 -9.83
C GLY A 19 1.70 0.51 -9.93
N PHE A 20 1.96 -0.70 -10.43
CA PHE A 20 3.25 -1.32 -10.70
C PHE A 20 3.53 -1.19 -12.19
N ALA A 21 4.53 -0.40 -12.60
CA ALA A 21 4.93 -0.34 -14.01
C ALA A 21 6.11 -1.28 -14.26
N ASP A 22 5.93 -2.20 -15.19
CA ASP A 22 7.02 -2.84 -15.92
C ASP A 22 7.22 -2.12 -17.27
N GLU A 23 8.30 -2.44 -18.02
CA GLU A 23 8.63 -1.83 -19.31
C GLU A 23 7.49 -1.90 -20.36
N PHE A 24 6.47 -2.74 -20.13
CA PHE A 24 5.39 -3.00 -21.08
C PHE A 24 3.97 -2.72 -20.55
N THR A 25 3.71 -2.81 -19.24
CA THR A 25 2.36 -2.71 -18.66
C THR A 25 2.36 -2.11 -17.26
N THR A 26 1.24 -1.45 -16.89
CA THR A 26 0.99 -0.99 -15.52
C THR A 26 -0.09 -1.85 -14.86
N GLU A 27 0.27 -2.61 -13.84
CA GLU A 27 -0.65 -3.42 -13.03
C GLU A 27 -1.07 -2.66 -11.77
N TYR A 28 -2.37 -2.56 -11.49
CA TYR A 28 -2.85 -1.93 -10.25
C TYR A 28 -3.20 -3.00 -9.22
N ARG A 29 -2.68 -2.85 -7.99
CA ARG A 29 -2.94 -3.78 -6.89
C ARG A 29 -3.42 -3.04 -5.65
N THR A 30 -4.35 -3.64 -4.91
CA THR A 30 -4.91 -3.04 -3.70
C THR A 30 -4.10 -3.44 -2.47
N VAL A 31 -3.68 -2.47 -1.68
CA VAL A 31 -3.01 -2.72 -0.39
C VAL A 31 -4.02 -3.29 0.61
N MET A 32 -3.72 -4.45 1.17
CA MET A 32 -4.55 -5.13 2.17
C MET A 32 -4.00 -5.03 3.59
N GLY A 33 -2.71 -4.72 3.74
CA GLY A 33 -2.10 -4.66 5.06
C GLY A 33 -0.59 -4.56 5.01
N TYR A 34 0.03 -4.76 6.17
CA TYR A 34 1.48 -4.75 6.32
C TYR A 34 1.95 -5.92 7.16
N HIS A 35 3.16 -6.37 6.88
CA HIS A 35 3.81 -7.42 7.65
C HIS A 35 5.24 -7.04 8.00
N TYR A 36 5.67 -7.37 9.22
CA TYR A 36 7.05 -7.17 9.65
C TYR A 36 7.66 -8.52 9.99
N ALA A 37 8.66 -8.93 9.21
CA ALA A 37 9.35 -10.20 9.36
C ALA A 37 10.84 -10.04 9.04
N HIS A 38 11.69 -10.80 9.74
CA HIS A 38 13.14 -10.83 9.50
C HIS A 38 13.83 -9.45 9.46
N GLY A 39 13.34 -8.48 10.25
CA GLY A 39 13.88 -7.11 10.26
C GLY A 39 13.46 -6.25 9.07
N ALA A 40 12.49 -6.70 8.27
CA ALA A 40 12.03 -6.03 7.07
C ALA A 40 10.51 -5.77 7.10
N PHE A 41 10.11 -4.69 6.42
CA PHE A 41 8.70 -4.27 6.32
C PHE A 41 8.15 -4.55 4.92
N TYR A 42 7.01 -5.22 4.87
CA TYR A 42 6.36 -5.69 3.67
C TYR A 42 4.94 -5.12 3.57
N VAL A 43 4.52 -4.84 2.34
CA VAL A 43 3.14 -4.46 2.02
C VAL A 43 2.44 -5.68 1.44
N LEU A 44 1.28 -6.02 1.99
CA LEU A 44 0.42 -7.10 1.54
C LEU A 44 -0.56 -6.59 0.50
N PHE A 45 -0.74 -7.35 -0.58
CA PHE A 45 -1.70 -7.05 -1.64
C PHE A 45 -2.84 -8.07 -1.67
N SER A 46 -3.96 -7.71 -2.28
CA SER A 46 -5.17 -8.55 -2.39
C SER A 46 -4.95 -9.89 -3.06
N GLU A 47 -3.92 -10.03 -3.89
CA GLU A 47 -3.55 -11.28 -4.56
C GLU A 47 -2.82 -12.28 -3.65
N GLY A 48 -2.59 -11.94 -2.37
CA GLY A 48 -1.78 -12.75 -1.45
C GLY A 48 -0.27 -12.54 -1.61
N ASN A 49 0.14 -11.66 -2.51
CA ASN A 49 1.54 -11.27 -2.71
C ASN A 49 2.00 -10.27 -1.65
N MET A 50 3.26 -10.38 -1.23
CA MET A 50 3.93 -9.43 -0.35
C MET A 50 5.11 -8.79 -1.09
N VAL A 51 5.28 -7.48 -0.96
CA VAL A 51 6.41 -6.76 -1.56
C VAL A 51 7.18 -6.00 -0.49
N HIS A 52 8.51 -6.12 -0.54
CA HIS A 52 9.39 -5.40 0.36
C HIS A 52 9.33 -3.89 0.10
N MET A 53 9.34 -3.08 1.17
CA MET A 53 9.27 -1.61 1.08
C MET A 53 10.26 -1.00 0.06
N ASN A 54 11.53 -1.41 0.06
CA ASN A 54 12.52 -0.88 -0.88
C ASN A 54 12.27 -1.27 -2.35
N GLN A 55 11.50 -2.32 -2.60
CA GLN A 55 11.08 -2.70 -3.96
C GLN A 55 9.82 -1.94 -4.38
N LEU A 56 8.94 -1.57 -3.43
CA LEU A 56 7.80 -0.69 -3.72
C LEU A 56 8.24 0.62 -4.36
N ASP A 57 9.25 1.30 -3.82
CA ASP A 57 9.73 2.57 -4.38
C ASP A 57 10.22 2.46 -5.83
N LYS A 58 10.64 1.26 -6.26
CA LYS A 58 11.08 1.00 -7.64
C LYS A 58 9.92 0.67 -8.58
N LEU A 59 8.85 0.12 -8.03
CA LEU A 59 7.75 -0.43 -8.80
C LEU A 59 6.60 0.59 -8.97
N VAL A 60 6.44 1.52 -8.03
CA VAL A 60 5.23 2.34 -7.97
C VAL A 60 5.32 3.61 -8.82
N VAL A 61 4.39 3.73 -9.78
CA VAL A 61 4.23 4.94 -10.61
C VAL A 61 3.02 5.78 -10.19
N SER A 62 2.01 5.18 -9.57
CA SER A 62 0.81 5.90 -9.11
C SER A 62 0.17 5.26 -7.89
N VAL A 63 -0.15 6.06 -6.87
CA VAL A 63 -1.01 5.65 -5.76
C VAL A 63 -2.36 6.33 -5.96
N LYS A 64 -3.39 5.53 -6.25
CA LYS A 64 -4.77 5.98 -6.32
C LYS A 64 -5.45 5.56 -5.03
N ILE A 65 -5.55 6.50 -4.09
CA ILE A 65 -6.33 6.28 -2.88
C ILE A 65 -7.79 6.21 -3.34
N LYS A 66 -8.38 5.02 -3.34
CA LYS A 66 -9.83 4.89 -3.46
C LYS A 66 -10.41 5.63 -2.28
N LYS A 67 -11.06 6.76 -2.56
CA LYS A 67 -11.79 7.55 -1.59
C LYS A 67 -13.07 6.79 -1.26
N GLU A 68 -12.94 5.62 -0.66
CA GLU A 68 -14.08 4.91 -0.13
C GLU A 68 -14.51 5.68 1.11
N GLU A 69 -15.78 6.11 1.06
CA GLU A 69 -16.35 7.10 1.95
C GLU A 69 -16.00 6.83 3.42
N THR A 70 -15.49 7.85 4.08
CA THR A 70 -15.52 8.04 5.53
C THR A 70 -16.98 8.10 6.03
N ARG A 71 -17.80 7.07 5.77
CA ARG A 71 -19.21 6.96 6.16
C ARG A 71 -19.41 6.30 7.53
N TRP A 72 -18.34 5.92 8.23
CA TRP A 72 -18.43 5.31 9.56
C TRP A 72 -18.24 6.28 10.74
N MET A 73 -18.12 7.60 10.50
CA MET A 73 -17.99 8.61 11.57
C MET A 73 -19.18 9.58 11.63
N ARG A 74 -20.35 9.21 11.12
CA ARG A 74 -21.58 10.01 11.20
C ARG A 74 -22.83 9.20 11.57
N GLN A 75 -22.69 8.30 12.53
CA GLN A 75 -23.80 7.75 13.32
C GLN A 75 -23.59 8.04 14.81
N LYS A 76 -23.35 9.30 15.16
CA LYS A 76 -23.64 9.84 16.50
C LYS A 76 -23.95 11.32 16.36
N LYS A 77 -25.18 11.64 15.98
CA LYS A 77 -25.85 12.84 16.47
C LYS A 77 -27.36 12.64 16.41
#